data_AF-A0A4Q3DLG6-F1
#
_entry.id   AF-A0A4Q3DLG6-F1
#
_cell.length_a   1.000
_cell.length_b   1.000
_cell.length_c   1.000
_cell.angle_alpha   90.00
_cell.angle_beta   90.00
_cell.angle_gamma   90.00
#
_symmetry.space_group_name_H-M   'P 1'
#
loop_
_entity.id
_entity.type
_entity.pdbx_description
1 polymer ?
#
loop_
_entity_poly.entity_id
_entity_poly.type
_entity_poly.pdbx_seq_one_letter_code
_entity_poly.pdbx_strand_id
1 'polypeptide(L)'
;MPHKKKQKQQYIPKKKNTKSPLSGRNAVGILDVSRGGLGFVKVEGWEQDILVRPEQMGNAFDGDQVKVTVEHVSISMRRIALPNIFIMT
;
A
#
# COMPACT_ATOMS: atom_id res chain seq x y z
N MET A 1 -39.50 23.08 21.51
CA MET A 1 -39.40 22.23 20.30
C MET A 1 -37.92 22.01 19.97
N PRO A 2 -37.35 20.81 20.14
CA PRO A 2 -35.92 20.60 19.90
C PRO A 2 -35.62 20.47 18.39
N HIS A 3 -34.71 21.32 17.90
CA HIS A 3 -34.30 21.38 16.51
C HIS A 3 -33.29 20.27 16.19
N LYS A 4 -33.57 19.50 15.12
CA LYS A 4 -32.79 18.37 14.58
C LYS A 4 -31.33 18.77 14.27
N LYS A 5 -30.35 18.16 14.94
CA LYS A 5 -28.93 18.22 14.53
C LYS A 5 -28.72 17.29 13.31
N LYS A 6 -28.77 17.86 12.11
CA LYS A 6 -28.32 17.18 10.87
C LYS A 6 -26.80 17.04 10.93
N GLN A 7 -26.33 15.80 11.03
CA GLN A 7 -24.91 15.45 10.92
C GLN A 7 -24.43 15.87 9.52
N LYS A 8 -23.57 16.89 9.46
CA LYS A 8 -22.89 17.30 8.24
C LYS A 8 -21.92 16.17 7.88
N GLN A 9 -22.31 15.31 6.94
CA GLN A 9 -21.38 14.38 6.29
C GLN A 9 -20.23 15.21 5.71
N GLN A 10 -19.04 14.96 6.24
CA GLN A 10 -17.82 15.64 5.82
C GLN A 10 -17.59 15.28 4.35
N TYR A 11 -17.67 16.28 3.47
CA TYR A 11 -17.38 16.14 2.06
C TYR A 11 -15.89 15.78 1.91
N ILE A 12 -15.60 14.53 1.57
CA ILE A 12 -14.25 14.09 1.22
C ILE A 12 -14.02 14.52 -0.24
N PRO A 13 -13.14 15.51 -0.51
CA PRO A 13 -12.88 15.92 -1.88
C PRO A 13 -12.28 14.75 -2.67
N LYS A 14 -12.92 14.38 -3.78
CA LYS A 14 -12.40 13.36 -4.72
C LYS A 14 -11.10 13.89 -5.34
N LYS A 15 -9.96 13.46 -4.79
CA LYS A 15 -8.63 13.82 -5.28
C LYS A 15 -8.44 13.28 -6.70
N LYS A 16 -8.11 14.18 -7.62
CA LYS A 16 -7.83 13.89 -9.03
C LYS A 16 -6.62 12.95 -9.11
N ASN A 17 -6.78 11.81 -9.80
CA ASN A 17 -5.77 10.78 -10.01
C ASN A 17 -4.61 11.30 -10.88
N THR A 18 -3.67 12.04 -10.29
CA THR A 18 -2.36 12.24 -10.89
C THR A 18 -1.58 10.94 -10.72
N LYS A 19 -1.59 10.09 -11.74
CA LYS A 19 -0.81 8.84 -11.76
C LYS A 19 0.65 9.21 -11.48
N SER A 20 1.16 8.75 -10.35
CA SER A 20 2.56 8.95 -10.01
C SER A 20 3.45 8.25 -11.04
N PRO A 21 4.66 8.75 -11.35
CA PRO A 21 5.60 8.10 -12.28
C PRO A 21 6.08 6.70 -11.83
N LEU A 22 5.70 6.26 -10.63
CA LEU A 22 6.00 4.95 -10.07
C LEU A 22 4.81 3.97 -10.15
N SER A 23 3.61 4.45 -10.52
CA SER A 23 2.44 3.60 -10.74
C SER A 23 2.67 2.66 -11.94
N GLY A 24 2.48 1.36 -11.73
CA GLY A 24 2.71 0.27 -12.69
C GLY A 24 4.12 -0.32 -12.65
N ARG A 25 5.02 0.12 -11.76
CA ARG A 25 6.39 -0.36 -11.73
C ARG A 25 6.50 -1.64 -10.89
N ASN A 26 7.15 -2.65 -11.45
CA ASN A 26 7.46 -3.88 -10.74
C ASN A 26 8.76 -3.71 -9.96
N ALA A 27 8.78 -4.21 -8.73
CA ALA A 27 9.95 -4.24 -7.87
C ALA A 27 10.06 -5.62 -7.22
N VAL A 28 11.29 -6.01 -6.88
CA VAL A 28 11.58 -7.23 -6.13
C VAL A 28 12.26 -6.82 -4.84
N GLY A 29 11.86 -7.42 -3.74
CA GLY A 29 12.37 -7.06 -2.43
C GLY A 29 12.10 -8.16 -1.40
N ILE A 30 12.59 -7.91 -0.18
CA ILE A 30 12.32 -8.78 0.96
C ILE A 30 11.09 -8.28 1.69
N LEU A 31 10.16 -9.20 2.00
CA LEU A 31 8.98 -8.91 2.79
C LEU A 31 9.31 -8.95 4.29
N ASP A 32 9.02 -7.87 5.00
CA ASP A 32 9.06 -7.78 6.46
C ASP A 32 7.62 -7.66 6.99
N VAL A 33 7.19 -8.62 7.80
CA VAL A 33 5.83 -8.66 8.35
C VAL A 33 5.84 -8.24 9.82
N SER A 34 5.23 -7.10 10.11
CA SER A 34 5.04 -6.65 11.49
C SER A 34 4.02 -7.49 12.25
N ARG A 35 4.10 -7.49 13.59
CA ARG A 35 3.17 -8.21 14.49
C ARG A 35 1.68 -7.87 14.31
N GLY A 36 1.36 -6.74 13.66
CA GLY A 36 -0.01 -6.34 13.33
C GLY A 36 -0.51 -6.87 11.98
N GLY A 37 0.27 -7.71 11.29
CA GLY A 37 -0.05 -8.22 9.95
C GLY A 37 0.22 -7.22 8.83
N LEU A 38 0.74 -6.02 9.12
CA LEU A 38 1.18 -5.09 8.08
C LEU A 38 2.54 -5.54 7.56
N GLY A 39 2.66 -5.61 6.24
CA GLY A 39 3.90 -5.97 5.57
C GLY A 39 4.55 -4.77 4.91
N PHE A 40 5.88 -4.79 4.88
CA PHE A 40 6.72 -3.79 4.26
C PHE A 40 7.69 -4.51 3.34
N VAL A 41 7.67 -4.17 2.05
CA VAL A 41 8.64 -4.73 1.10
C VAL A 41 9.78 -3.76 0.92
N LYS A 42 10.96 -4.20 1.32
CA LYS A 42 12.21 -3.46 1.19
C LYS A 42 12.84 -3.77 -0.16
N VAL A 43 12.92 -2.74 -1.01
CA VAL A 43 13.49 -2.83 -2.36
C VAL A 43 14.85 -2.15 -2.37
N GLU A 44 15.86 -2.84 -2.89
CA GLU A 44 17.19 -2.27 -3.00
C GLU A 44 17.17 -1.05 -3.95
N GLY A 45 17.80 0.05 -3.51
CA GLY A 45 17.84 1.31 -4.25
C GLY A 45 16.59 2.19 -4.09
N TRP A 46 15.61 1.80 -3.27
CA TRP A 46 14.46 2.64 -2.93
C TRP A 46 14.59 3.12 -1.48
N GLU A 47 14.53 4.44 -1.28
CA GLU A 47 14.57 5.03 0.06
C GLU A 47 13.33 4.74 0.89
N GLN A 48 12.23 4.35 0.24
CA GLN A 48 10.95 4.15 0.88
C GLN A 48 10.38 2.78 0.60
N ASP A 49 10.02 2.09 1.68
CA ASP A 49 9.41 0.77 1.63
C ASP A 49 8.01 0.81 1.03
N ILE A 50 7.63 -0.33 0.47
CA ILE A 50 6.31 -0.52 -0.11
C ILE A 50 5.41 -1.12 0.96
N LEU A 51 4.35 -0.39 1.33
CA LEU A 51 3.36 -0.92 2.26
C LEU A 51 2.46 -1.93 1.55
N VAL A 52 2.35 -3.10 2.16
CA VAL A 52 1.57 -4.24 1.71
C VAL A 52 0.54 -4.56 2.80
N ARG A 53 -0.73 -4.63 2.42
CA ARG A 53 -1.80 -4.98 3.37
C ARG A 53 -1.82 -6.50 3.59
N PRO A 54 -2.17 -6.97 4.80
CA PRO A 54 -2.25 -8.42 5.11
C PRO A 54 -3.13 -9.18 4.13
N GLU A 55 -4.28 -8.60 3.76
CA GLU A 55 -5.23 -9.18 2.79
C GLU A 55 -4.62 -9.47 1.41
N GLN A 56 -3.47 -8.85 1.11
CA GLN A 56 -2.84 -8.92 -0.20
C GLN A 56 -1.46 -9.61 -0.18
N MET A 57 -1.00 -10.02 1.01
CA MET A 57 0.25 -10.78 1.16
C MET A 57 0.14 -12.22 0.66
N GLY A 58 -1.09 -12.75 0.62
CA GLY A 58 -1.34 -14.14 0.26
C GLY A 58 -0.67 -15.07 1.27
N ASN A 59 0.19 -15.97 0.76
CA ASN A 59 0.93 -16.95 1.56
C ASN A 59 2.41 -16.59 1.74
N ALA A 60 2.82 -15.35 1.45
CA ALA A 60 4.21 -14.94 1.62
C ALA A 60 4.54 -14.81 3.12
N PHE A 61 5.68 -15.36 3.53
CA PHE A 61 6.16 -15.31 4.90
C PHE A 61 7.16 -14.17 5.10
N ASP A 62 7.37 -13.82 6.37
CA ASP A 62 8.43 -12.88 6.76
C ASP A 62 9.80 -13.41 6.31
N GLY A 63 10.56 -12.55 5.64
CA GLY A 63 11.86 -12.89 5.07
C GLY A 63 11.80 -13.45 3.64
N ASP A 64 10.62 -13.69 3.07
CA ASP A 64 10.51 -14.16 1.69
C ASP A 64 10.89 -13.07 0.68
N GLN A 65 11.52 -13.50 -0.41
CA GLN A 65 11.73 -12.65 -1.57
C GLN A 65 10.44 -12.60 -2.41
N VAL A 66 9.87 -11.40 -2.51
CA VAL A 66 8.60 -11.16 -3.19
C VAL A 66 8.74 -10.18 -4.34
N LYS A 67 7.97 -10.41 -5.40
CA LYS A 67 7.77 -9.44 -6.48
C LYS A 67 6.48 -8.67 -6.25
N VAL A 68 6.53 -7.34 -6.31
CA VAL A 68 5.39 -6.45 -6.12
C VAL A 68 5.24 -5.46 -7.27
N THR A 69 3.99 -5.08 -7.56
CA THR A 69 3.65 -4.02 -8.52
C THR A 69 3.11 -2.82 -7.76
N VAL A 70 3.75 -1.66 -7.92
CA VAL A 70 3.31 -0.42 -7.26
C VAL A 70 2.17 0.18 -8.06
N GLU A 71 0.94 0.12 -7.59
CA GLU A 71 -0.18 0.71 -8.33
C GLU A 71 -0.47 2.17 -7.97
N HIS A 72 -0.33 2.55 -6.69
CA HIS A 72 -0.73 3.87 -6.23
C HIS A 72 0.28 4.49 -5.25
N VAL A 73 0.98 5.53 -5.71
CA VAL A 73 1.77 6.39 -4.80
C VAL A 73 0.90 7.54 -4.34
N SER A 74 0.50 7.52 -3.07
CA SER A 74 -0.15 8.67 -2.47
C SER A 74 0.90 9.73 -2.13
N ILE A 75 0.66 10.97 -2.56
CA ILE A 75 1.55 12.12 -2.31
C ILE A 75 1.65 12.46 -0.80
N SER A 76 0.70 11.98 0.03
CA SER A 76 0.69 12.24 1.48
C SER A 76 1.38 11.14 2.28
N MET A 77 2.60 10.81 1.88
CA MET A 77 3.59 10.07 2.69
C MET A 77 3.53 8.54 2.73
N ARG A 78 2.69 7.83 1.94
CA ARG A 78 2.74 6.35 1.89
C ARG A 78 2.46 5.81 0.48
N ARG A 79 3.41 5.04 -0.08
CA ARG A 79 3.19 4.24 -1.29
C ARG A 79 2.31 3.05 -0.90
N ILE A 80 1.17 2.88 -1.58
CA ILE A 80 0.27 1.74 -1.38
C ILE A 80 0.42 0.88 -2.63
N ALA A 81 1.03 -0.30 -2.50
CA ALA A 81 0.97 -1.28 -3.56
C ALA A 81 -0.33 -2.08 -3.43
N LEU A 82 -0.94 -2.43 -4.57
CA LEU A 82 -1.76 -3.63 -4.64
C LEU A 82 -0.80 -4.73 -5.06
N PRO A 83 -0.42 -5.62 -4.15
CA PRO A 83 0.48 -6.71 -4.47
C PRO A 83 -0.28 -7.78 -5.23
N ASN A 84 0.11 -7.97 -6.48
CA ASN A 84 0.24 -9.32 -7.00
C ASN A 84 1.56 -9.87 -6.45
N ILE A 85 1.58 -10.24 -5.16
CA ILE A 85 2.75 -10.89 -4.56
C ILE A 85 2.91 -12.25 -5.21
N PHE A 86 3.99 -12.38 -5.98
CA PHE A 86 4.44 -13.66 -6.50
C PHE A 86 5.62 -14.10 -5.65
N ILE A 87 5.45 -15.19 -4.90
CA ILE A 87 6.49 -15.82 -4.10
C ILE A 87 7.47 -16.46 -5.09
N MET A 88 8.72 -16.03 -5.05
CA MET A 88 9.79 -16.68 -5.81
C MET A 88 10.34 -17.80 -4.93
N THR A 89 9.73 -18.99 -5.05
CA THR A 89 10.28 -20.22 -4.44
C THR A 89 11.48 -20.75 -5.21
#